data_AF-A0A844HTG4-F1
#
_entry.id   AF-A0A844HTG4-F1
#
_cell.length_a   1.000
_cell.length_b   1.000
_cell.length_c   1.000
_cell.angle_alpha   90.00
_cell.angle_beta   90.00
_cell.angle_gamma   90.00
#
_symmetry.space_group_name_H-M   'P 1'
#
loop_
_entity.id
_entity.type
_entity.pdbx_description
1 polymer ?
#
loop_
_entity_poly.entity_id
_entity_poly.type
_entity_poly.pdbx_seq_one_letter_code
_entity_poly.pdbx_strand_id
1 'polypeptide(L)' 'MSKTKPLIDADGEVPELGDAFFTKAARGRPSMLPDDRKVRRNFMLDREIAAKLDAVGNKSAFVNELLRKALARAG' A
#
# COMPACT_ATOMS: atom_id res chain seq x y z
N MET A 1 -30.42 7.85 6.52
CA MET A 1 -29.37 7.74 7.56
C MET A 1 -29.65 6.48 8.37
N SER A 2 -29.05 5.34 8.03
CA SER A 2 -29.26 4.09 8.80
C SER A 2 -28.62 4.25 10.18
N LYS A 3 -29.41 4.08 11.25
CA LYS A 3 -28.94 4.16 12.63
C LYS A 3 -27.71 3.26 12.80
N THR A 4 -26.56 3.86 13.12
CA THR A 4 -25.34 3.15 13.48
C THR A 4 -25.66 2.34 14.73
N LYS A 5 -25.68 1.00 14.62
CA LYS A 5 -25.82 0.15 15.80
C LYS A 5 -24.62 0.40 16.72
N PRO A 6 -24.85 0.60 18.04
CA PRO A 6 -23.76 0.72 18.98
C PRO A 6 -22.90 -0.55 18.96
N LEU A 7 -21.57 -0.36 19.01
CA LEU A 7 -20.57 -1.43 18.94
C LEU A 7 -20.43 -2.21 20.25
N ILE A 8 -21.06 -1.72 21.31
CA ILE A 8 -21.00 -2.22 22.68
C ILE A 8 -22.43 -2.28 23.19
N ASP A 9 -22.81 -3.36 23.87
CA ASP A 9 -24.12 -3.50 24.47
C ASP A 9 -24.26 -2.77 25.82
N ALA A 10 -25.42 -2.89 26.46
CA ALA A 10 -25.72 -2.20 27.71
C ALA A 10 -24.86 -2.71 28.89
N ASP A 11 -24.28 -3.90 28.78
CA ASP A 11 -23.47 -4.54 29.79
C ASP A 11 -21.97 -4.26 29.58
N GLY A 12 -21.61 -3.53 28.51
CA GLY A 12 -20.24 -3.17 28.18
C GLY A 12 -19.53 -4.23 27.34
N GLU A 13 -20.26 -5.24 26.87
CA GLU A 13 -19.70 -6.34 26.09
C GLU A 13 -19.74 -6.05 24.59
N VAL A 14 -18.77 -6.63 23.89
CA VAL A 14 -18.68 -6.54 22.43
C VAL A 14 -19.41 -7.74 21.82
N PRO A 15 -20.35 -7.54 20.88
CA PRO A 15 -21.07 -8.64 20.26
C PRO A 15 -20.14 -9.62 19.54
N GLU A 16 -20.41 -10.91 19.70
CA GLU A 16 -19.72 -11.97 18.96
C GLU A 16 -19.79 -11.77 17.45
N LEU A 17 -18.70 -12.08 16.75
CA LEU A 17 -18.64 -11.99 15.29
C LEU A 17 -19.52 -13.09 14.70
N GLY A 18 -20.68 -12.71 14.16
CA GLY A 18 -21.61 -13.64 13.53
C GLY A 18 -21.31 -13.97 12.06
N ASP A 19 -22.11 -14.88 11.49
CA ASP A 19 -21.98 -15.35 10.10
C ASP A 19 -21.94 -14.23 9.06
N ALA A 20 -22.68 -13.13 9.30
CA ALA A 20 -22.68 -11.96 8.42
C ALA A 20 -21.31 -11.27 8.31
N PHE A 21 -20.50 -11.30 9.37
CA PHE A 21 -19.13 -10.78 9.37
C PHE A 21 -18.22 -11.70 8.57
N PHE A 22 -18.26 -13.01 8.84
CA PHE A 22 -17.41 -13.99 8.16
C PHE A 22 -17.76 -14.19 6.69
N THR A 23 -19.02 -13.98 6.30
CA THR A 23 -19.45 -14.01 4.88
C THR A 23 -18.76 -12.92 4.05
N LYS A 24 -18.43 -11.77 4.66
CA LYS A 24 -17.74 -10.64 4.00
C LYS A 24 -16.25 -10.59 4.30
N ALA A 25 -15.77 -11.43 5.21
CA ALA A 25 -14.37 -11.46 5.60
C ALA A 25 -13.53 -12.06 4.45
N ALA A 26 -12.68 -11.23 3.86
CA ALA A 26 -11.69 -11.69 2.89
C ALA A 26 -10.43 -12.17 3.62
N ARG A 27 -9.95 -13.37 3.29
CA ARG A 27 -8.67 -13.89 3.80
C ARG A 27 -7.51 -13.12 3.16
N GLY A 28 -6.52 -12.74 3.97
CA GLY A 28 -5.26 -12.15 3.50
C GLY A 28 -4.94 -10.80 4.16
N ARG A 29 -3.76 -10.24 3.86
CA ARG A 29 -3.46 -8.85 4.25
C ARG A 29 -4.40 -7.92 3.47
N PRO A 30 -4.99 -6.90 4.12
CA PRO A 30 -5.72 -5.86 3.43
C PRO A 30 -4.88 -5.30 2.27
N SER A 31 -5.52 -5.06 1.13
CA SER A 31 -4.85 -4.41 0.01
C SER A 31 -4.39 -3.02 0.45
N MET A 32 -3.17 -2.65 0.08
CA MET A 32 -2.64 -1.30 0.28
C MET A 32 -3.62 -0.27 -0.29
N LEU A 33 -3.85 0.82 0.45
CA LEU A 33 -4.72 1.92 0.02
C LEU A 33 -4.25 2.42 -1.34
N PRO A 34 -5.15 2.84 -2.25
CA PRO A 34 -4.79 3.25 -3.60
C PRO A 34 -3.66 4.30 -3.63
N ASP A 35 -3.70 5.27 -2.71
CA ASP A 35 -2.74 6.38 -2.65
C ASP A 35 -1.35 5.95 -2.16
N ASP A 36 -1.26 4.81 -1.46
CA ASP A 36 0.00 4.25 -0.98
C ASP A 36 0.68 3.35 -2.04
N ARG A 37 0.00 3.08 -3.17
CA ARG A 37 0.53 2.20 -4.22
C ARG A 37 1.56 2.94 -5.07
N LYS A 38 2.64 2.23 -5.39
CA LYS A 38 3.60 2.69 -6.41
C LYS A 38 2.91 2.78 -7.77
N VAL A 39 3.16 3.87 -8.49
CA VAL A 39 2.66 4.06 -9.86
C VAL A 39 3.69 3.52 -10.86
N ARG A 40 3.26 2.67 -11.79
CA ARG A 40 4.11 2.20 -12.88
C ARG A 40 4.40 3.34 -13.85
N ARG A 41 5.67 3.59 -14.12
CA ARG A 41 6.15 4.52 -15.15
C ARG A 41 7.12 3.78 -16.07
N ASN A 42 7.01 4.01 -17.37
CA ASN A 42 7.90 3.43 -18.38
C ASN A 42 8.85 4.52 -18.89
N PHE A 43 10.14 4.24 -18.86
CA PHE A 43 11.19 5.10 -19.38
C PHE A 43 12.28 4.22 -19.98
N MET A 44 12.99 4.75 -20.97
CA MET A 44 14.15 4.09 -21.54
C MET A 44 15.39 4.50 -20.75
N LEU A 45 16.23 3.52 -20.40
CA LEU A 45 17.52 3.74 -19.75
C LEU A 45 18.63 3.39 -20.72
N ASP A 46 19.75 4.09 -20.58
CA ASP A 46 20.98 3.70 -21.25
C ASP A 46 21.41 2.30 -20.83
N ARG A 47 21.97 1.55 -21.79
CA ARG A 47 22.31 0.13 -21.61
C ARG A 47 23.21 -0.10 -20.39
N GLU A 48 24.19 0.78 -20.18
CA GLU A 48 25.12 0.67 -19.04
C GLU A 48 24.44 0.93 -17.69
N ILE A 49 23.45 1.83 -17.65
CA ILE A 49 22.70 2.15 -16.43
C ILE A 49 21.77 0.98 -16.10
N ALA A 50 21.10 0.42 -17.11
CA ALA A 50 20.26 -0.77 -16.94
C ALA A 50 21.06 -1.94 -16.36
N ALA A 51 22.24 -2.23 -16.92
CA ALA A 51 23.12 -3.28 -16.43
C ALA A 51 23.57 -3.06 -14.97
N LYS A 52 23.92 -1.81 -14.60
CA LYS A 52 24.27 -1.48 -13.21
C LYS A 52 23.06 -1.62 -12.27
N LEU A 53 21.87 -1.26 -12.73
CA LEU A 53 20.64 -1.40 -11.96
C LEU A 53 20.26 -2.87 -11.76
N ASP A 54 20.59 -3.76 -12.70
CA ASP A 54 20.38 -5.20 -12.57
C ASP A 54 21.18 -5.84 -11.43
N ALA A 55 22.33 -5.28 -11.08
CA ALA A 55 23.14 -5.71 -9.96
C ALA A 55 22.59 -5.25 -8.58
N VAL A 56 21.62 -4.33 -8.56
CA VAL A 56 21.02 -3.81 -7.33
C VAL A 56 19.86 -4.70 -6.89
N GLY A 57 19.87 -5.12 -5.62
CA GLY A 57 18.81 -5.98 -5.07
C GLY A 57 17.40 -5.39 -5.22
N ASN A 58 17.15 -4.21 -4.64
CA ASN A 58 15.85 -3.53 -4.74
C ASN A 58 15.91 -2.29 -5.63
N LYS A 59 15.83 -2.50 -6.94
CA LYS A 59 15.86 -1.45 -7.98
C LYS A 59 14.86 -0.32 -7.72
N SER A 60 13.63 -0.69 -7.33
CA SER A 60 12.57 0.29 -7.09
C SER A 60 12.85 1.18 -5.88
N ALA A 61 13.40 0.63 -4.80
CA ALA A 61 13.78 1.45 -3.63
C ALA A 61 14.92 2.41 -3.99
N PHE A 62 15.95 1.89 -4.66
CA PHE A 62 17.10 2.67 -5.10
C PHE A 62 16.72 3.83 -6.03
N VAL A 63 15.95 3.56 -7.09
CA VAL A 63 15.50 4.59 -8.05
C VAL A 63 14.64 5.64 -7.37
N ASN A 64 13.71 5.25 -6.49
CA ASN A 64 12.87 6.21 -5.78
C ASN A 64 13.68 7.13 -4.86
N GLU A 65 14.70 6.63 -4.17
CA GLU A 65 15.56 7.45 -3.32
C GLU A 65 16.37 8.47 -4.14
N LEU A 66 16.96 8.02 -5.25
CA LEU A 66 17.70 8.87 -6.18
C LEU A 66 16.82 9.99 -6.76
N LEU A 67 15.63 9.63 -7.23
CA LEU A 67 14.66 10.61 -7.76
C LEU A 67 14.22 11.61 -6.71
N ARG A 68 13.95 11.18 -5.46
CA ARG A 68 13.62 12.11 -4.37
C ARG A 68 14.73 13.12 -4.11
N LYS A 69 15.99 12.65 -4.04
CA LYS A 69 17.15 13.53 -3.83
C LYS A 69 17.36 14.50 -5.00
N ALA A 70 17.18 14.03 -6.23
CA ALA A 70 17.34 14.85 -7.42
C ALA A 70 16.24 15.92 -7.52
N LEU A 71 14.98 15.54 -7.29
CA LEU A 71 13.84 16.45 -7.34
C LEU A 71 13.87 17.49 -6.22
N ALA A 72 14.34 17.13 -5.02
CA ALA A 72 14.54 18.07 -3.92
C ALA A 72 15.64 19.13 -4.18
N ARG A 73 16.49 18.91 -5.19
CA ARG A 73 17.52 19.88 -5.63
C ARG A 73 17.07 20.70 -6.84
N ALA A 74 16.03 20.25 -7.53
CA ALA A 74 15.52 20.85 -8.75
C ALA A 74 14.35 21.81 -8.50
N GLY A 75 13.75 21.78 -7.30
CA GLY A 75 12.81 22.77 -6.79
C GLY A 75 13.46 23.67 -5.77
#